data_AF-A0A4R3XST6-F1
#
_entry.id   AF-A0A4R3XST6-F1
#
_cell.length_a   1.000
_cell.length_b   1.000
_cell.length_c   1.000
_cell.angle_alpha   90.00
_cell.angle_beta   90.00
_cell.angle_gamma   90.00
#
_symmetry.space_group_name_H-M   'P 1'
#
loop_
_entity.id
_entity.type
_entity.pdbx_description
1 polymer ?
#
loop_
_entity_poly.entity_id
_entity_poly.type
_entity_poly.pdbx_seq_one_letter_code
_entity_poly.pdbx_strand_id
1 'polypeptide(L)'
;MFFLKLFLSVAILLGAAETAKRSPFFGALIIALPITSMLSMVWLYWDTQDSARVSEFARDIFYLVPPSLLFFVPFVFSSRTHLSFWQNFIIGTLFMVVAMLLIKFLIK
;
A
#
# COMPACT_ATOMS: atom_id res chain seq x y z
N MET A 1 -16.78 14.19 10.83
CA MET A 1 -15.49 13.81 10.22
C MET A 1 -15.52 12.40 9.59
N PHE A 2 -16.09 11.39 10.24
CA PHE A 2 -16.08 10.00 9.76
C PHE A 2 -16.53 9.81 8.29
N PHE A 3 -17.70 10.34 7.90
CA PHE A 3 -18.20 10.21 6.52
C PHE A 3 -17.29 10.84 5.47
N LEU A 4 -16.59 11.93 5.81
CA LEU A 4 -15.61 12.55 4.91
C LEU A 4 -14.38 11.64 4.74
N LYS A 5 -13.85 11.08 5.84
CA LYS A 5 -12.75 10.11 5.80
C LYS A 5 -13.14 8.91 4.94
N LEU A 6 -14.35 8.37 5.13
CA LEU A 6 -14.91 7.27 4.35
C LEU A 6 -15.00 7.60 2.85
N PHE A 7 -15.64 8.73 2.50
CA PHE A 7 -15.84 9.12 1.11
C PHE A 7 -14.52 9.28 0.36
N LEU A 8 -13.54 9.98 0.95
CA LEU A 8 -12.24 10.20 0.33
C LEU A 8 -11.47 8.89 0.14
N SER A 9 -11.45 8.01 1.14
CA SER A 9 -10.77 6.71 1.05
C SER A 9 -11.40 5.83 -0.04
N VAL A 10 -12.73 5.76 -0.11
CA VAL A 10 -13.45 4.98 -1.13
C VAL A 10 -13.25 5.59 -2.52
N ALA A 11 -13.30 6.91 -2.64
CA ALA A 11 -13.09 7.60 -3.92
C ALA A 11 -11.70 7.33 -4.52
N ILE A 12 -10.65 7.30 -3.70
CA ILE A 12 -9.29 6.96 -4.15
C ILE A 12 -9.24 5.51 -4.66
N LEU A 13 -9.78 4.56 -3.89
CA LEU A 13 -9.76 3.14 -4.24
C LEU A 13 -10.56 2.85 -5.52
N LEU A 14 -11.80 3.34 -5.60
CA LEU A 14 -12.65 3.16 -6.78
C LEU A 14 -12.09 3.92 -7.98
N GLY A 15 -11.59 5.15 -7.77
CA GLY A 15 -10.97 5.95 -8.81
C GLY A 15 -9.79 5.24 -9.46
N ALA A 16 -8.91 4.65 -8.67
CA ALA A 16 -7.79 3.85 -9.17
C ALA A 16 -8.26 2.60 -9.94
N ALA A 17 -9.23 1.86 -9.39
CA ALA A 17 -9.77 0.64 -10.01
C ALA A 17 -10.46 0.93 -11.35
N GLU A 18 -11.30 1.97 -11.42
CA GLU A 18 -11.98 2.36 -12.66
C GLU A 18 -10.99 2.93 -13.69
N THR A 19 -9.97 3.66 -13.24
CA THR A 19 -8.90 4.14 -14.13
C THR A 19 -8.10 2.97 -14.71
N ALA A 20 -7.78 1.95 -13.91
CA ALA A 20 -7.04 0.77 -14.34
C ALA A 20 -7.75 -0.03 -15.45
N LYS A 21 -9.09 -0.06 -15.45
CA LYS A 21 -9.89 -0.71 -16.52
C LYS A 21 -9.69 -0.05 -17.88
N ARG A 22 -9.46 1.27 -17.91
CA ARG A 22 -9.25 2.05 -19.15
C ARG A 22 -7.78 2.18 -19.50
N SER A 23 -6.92 2.40 -18.50
CA SER A 23 -5.47 2.48 -18.62
C SER A 23 -4.80 1.87 -17.40
N PRO A 24 -4.22 0.66 -17.53
CA PRO A 24 -3.51 0.01 -16.44
C PRO A 24 -2.39 0.86 -15.85
N PHE A 25 -1.66 1.61 -16.70
CA PHE A 25 -0.57 2.47 -16.26
C PHE A 25 -1.05 3.61 -15.34
N PHE A 26 -2.10 4.34 -15.73
CA PHE A 26 -2.62 5.43 -14.88
C PHE A 26 -3.29 4.91 -13.61
N GLY A 27 -3.96 3.75 -13.67
CA GLY A 27 -4.46 3.09 -12.46
C GLY A 27 -3.33 2.72 -11.50
N ALA A 28 -2.25 2.14 -12.02
CA ALA A 28 -1.05 1.82 -11.23
C ALA A 28 -0.36 3.07 -10.67
N LEU A 29 -0.32 4.18 -11.42
CA LEU A 29 0.24 5.45 -10.95
C LEU A 29 -0.52 5.99 -9.73
N ILE A 30 -1.85 5.95 -9.75
CA ILE A 30 -2.68 6.38 -8.61
C ILE A 30 -2.38 5.53 -7.36
N ILE A 31 -2.25 4.20 -7.53
CA ILE A 31 -1.94 3.28 -6.41
C ILE A 31 -0.49 3.45 -5.92
N ALA A 32 0.46 3.71 -6.81
CA ALA A 32 1.87 3.88 -6.46
C ALA A 32 2.15 5.17 -5.69
N LEU A 33 1.32 6.20 -5.88
CA LEU A 33 1.41 7.43 -5.09
C LEU A 33 0.97 7.16 -3.63
N PRO A 34 1.66 7.75 -2.64
CA PRO A 34 1.36 7.54 -1.22
C PRO A 34 0.11 8.32 -0.76
N ILE A 35 -0.95 8.40 -1.58
CA ILE A 35 -2.14 9.24 -1.33
C ILE A 35 -2.83 8.80 -0.03
N THR A 36 -2.99 7.49 0.18
CA THR A 36 -3.60 6.93 1.39
C THR A 36 -2.76 7.20 2.64
N SER A 37 -1.43 7.11 2.52
CA SER A 37 -0.48 7.46 3.58
C SER A 37 -0.54 8.96 3.92
N MET A 38 -0.52 9.83 2.91
CA MET A 38 -0.66 11.28 3.08
C MET A 38 -1.97 11.63 3.79
N LEU A 39 -3.08 11.03 3.36
CA LEU A 39 -4.40 11.26 3.96
C LEU A 39 -4.43 10.79 5.42
N SER A 40 -3.84 9.62 5.70
CA SER A 40 -3.73 9.08 7.07
C SER A 40 -2.87 9.97 7.97
N MET A 41 -1.77 10.52 7.46
CA MET A 41 -0.93 11.47 8.19
C MET A 41 -1.66 12.78 8.51
N VAL A 42 -2.42 13.33 7.56
CA VAL A 42 -3.25 14.53 7.80
C VAL A 42 -4.29 14.27 8.88
N TRP A 43 -4.95 13.10 8.85
CA TRP A 43 -5.91 12.73 9.88
C TRP A 43 -5.27 12.48 11.24
N LEU A 44 -4.12 11.82 11.28
CA LEU A 44 -3.37 11.63 12.51
C LEU A 44 -3.01 12.99 13.14
N TYR A 45 -2.44 13.90 12.34
CA TYR A 45 -2.13 15.24 12.82
C TYR A 45 -3.38 15.99 13.28
N TRP A 46 -4.48 15.91 12.54
CA TRP A 46 -5.73 16.56 12.91
C TRP A 46 -6.24 16.07 14.27
N ASP A 47 -6.20 14.76 14.48
CA ASP A 47 -6.77 14.11 15.66
C ASP A 47 -5.83 14.26 16.90
N THR A 48 -4.50 14.34 16.72
CA THR A 48 -3.54 14.38 17.85
C THR A 48 -2.81 15.72 18.04
N GLN A 49 -2.75 16.57 17.01
CA GLN A 49 -1.90 17.77 16.95
C GLN A 49 -0.42 17.51 17.28
N ASP A 50 0.05 16.28 17.05
CA ASP A 50 1.38 15.82 17.43
C ASP A 50 2.26 15.57 16.19
N SER A 51 3.15 16.52 15.91
CA SER A 51 4.09 16.43 14.78
C SER A 51 5.14 15.33 14.96
N ALA A 52 5.53 14.99 16.20
CA ALA A 52 6.51 13.93 16.45
C ALA A 52 5.92 12.57 16.08
N ARG A 53 4.66 12.32 16.48
CA ARG A 53 3.93 11.11 16.13
C ARG A 53 3.68 10.97 14.63
N VAL A 54 3.39 12.07 13.94
CA VAL A 54 3.26 12.07 12.47
C VAL A 54 4.59 11.76 11.78
N SER A 55 5.70 12.27 12.33
CA SER A 55 7.05 12.01 11.79
C SER A 55 7.47 10.56 12.00
N GLU A 56 7.16 9.98 13.17
CA GLU A 56 7.36 8.56 13.45
C GLU A 56 6.54 7.69 12.48
N PHE A 57 5.25 7.99 12.32
CA PHE A 57 4.40 7.28 11.36
C PHE A 57 4.92 7.35 9.91
N ALA A 58 5.44 8.51 9.49
CA ALA A 58 6.06 8.65 8.17
C ALA A 58 7.32 7.78 8.00
N ARG A 59 8.16 7.69 9.05
CA ARG A 59 9.35 6.83 9.06
C ARG A 59 8.97 5.36 8.99
N ASP A 60 7.97 4.94 9.75
CA ASP A 60 7.46 3.56 9.71
C ASP A 60 6.95 3.19 8.32
N ILE A 61 6.16 4.07 7.68
CA ILE A 61 5.71 3.87 6.30
C ILE A 61 6.92 3.73 5.36
N PHE A 62 7.93 4.59 5.49
CA PHE A 62 9.13 4.53 4.64
C PHE A 62 9.84 3.18 4.72
N TYR A 63 9.96 2.58 5.91
CA TYR A 63 10.60 1.27 6.08
C TYR A 63 9.68 0.11 5.68
N LEU A 64 8.37 0.24 5.83
CA LEU A 64 7.39 -0.83 5.51
C LEU A 64 7.01 -0.89 4.03
N VAL A 65 7.15 0.19 3.26
CA VAL A 65 6.85 0.20 1.84
C VAL A 65 7.76 -0.76 1.05
N PRO A 66 9.10 -0.73 1.15
CA PRO A 66 9.97 -1.65 0.42
C PRO A 66 9.64 -3.15 0.61
N PRO A 67 9.47 -3.70 1.83
CA PRO A 67 9.08 -5.10 2.00
C PRO A 67 7.66 -5.38 1.49
N SER A 68 6.75 -4.40 1.52
CA SER A 68 5.42 -4.55 0.92
C SER A 68 5.45 -4.79 -0.60
N LEU A 69 6.47 -4.27 -1.29
CA LEU A 69 6.62 -4.44 -2.74
C LEU A 69 6.88 -5.89 -3.15
N LEU A 70 7.32 -6.75 -2.22
CA LEU A 70 7.51 -8.18 -2.50
C LEU A 70 6.20 -8.90 -2.85
N PHE A 71 5.05 -8.31 -2.51
CA PHE A 71 3.75 -8.76 -2.99
C PHE A 71 3.68 -8.87 -4.53
N PHE A 72 4.32 -7.95 -5.25
CA PHE A 72 4.24 -7.91 -6.71
C PHE A 72 5.16 -8.92 -7.41
N VAL A 73 6.09 -9.56 -6.70
CA VAL A 73 7.11 -10.44 -7.28
C VAL A 73 6.49 -11.58 -8.10
N PRO A 74 5.51 -12.36 -7.61
CA PRO A 74 4.91 -13.44 -8.40
C PRO A 74 4.23 -12.92 -9.67
N PHE A 75 3.61 -11.74 -9.62
CA PHE A 75 2.97 -11.11 -10.78
C PHE A 75 3.99 -10.69 -11.85
N VAL A 76 5.16 -10.18 -11.46
CA VAL A 76 6.26 -9.85 -12.38
C VAL A 76 6.75 -11.09 -13.15
N PHE A 77 6.74 -12.26 -12.50
CA PHE A 77 7.16 -13.53 -13.11
C PHE A 77 6.01 -14.38 -13.66
N SER A 78 4.78 -13.88 -13.65
CA SER A 78 3.58 -14.65 -14.03
C SER A 78 3.64 -15.23 -15.45
N SER A 79 4.34 -14.57 -16.37
CA SER A 79 4.56 -15.06 -17.74
C SER A 79 5.41 -16.33 -17.83
N ARG A 80 6.17 -16.66 -16.77
CA ARG A 80 7.06 -17.82 -16.71
C ARG A 80 6.54 -18.95 -15.84
N THR A 81 5.66 -18.65 -14.88
CA THR A 81 5.24 -19.61 -13.84
C THR A 81 3.92 -20.30 -14.13
N HIS A 82 3.15 -19.82 -15.12
CA HIS A 82 1.81 -20.30 -15.47
C HIS A 82 0.81 -20.34 -14.29
N LEU A 83 1.11 -19.60 -13.21
CA LEU A 83 0.26 -19.51 -12.04
C LEU A 83 -1.00 -18.70 -12.35
N SER A 84 -2.14 -19.15 -11.84
CA SER A 84 -3.38 -18.38 -11.84
C SER A 84 -3.24 -17.09 -11.03
N PHE A 85 -4.16 -16.15 -11.26
CA PHE A 85 -4.23 -14.90 -10.50
C PHE A 85 -4.23 -15.14 -8.98
N TRP A 86 -5.10 -16.03 -8.49
CA TRP A 86 -5.25 -16.30 -7.06
C TRP A 86 -4.00 -16.94 -6.44
N GLN A 87 -3.29 -17.78 -7.19
CA GLN A 87 -2.01 -18.33 -6.75
C GLN A 87 -0.95 -17.23 -6.61
N ASN A 88 -0.81 -16.36 -7.62
CA ASN A 88 0.11 -15.20 -7.54
C ASN A 88 -0.24 -14.27 -6.37
N PHE A 89 -1.53 -14.03 -6.15
CA PHE A 89 -2.01 -13.20 -5.04
C PHE A 89 -1.61 -13.78 -3.68
N ILE A 90 -1.93 -15.05 -3.42
CA ILE A 90 -1.61 -15.71 -2.15
C ILE A 90 -0.09 -15.78 -1.92
N ILE A 91 0.69 -16.18 -2.92
CA ILE A 91 2.14 -16.27 -2.81
C ILE A 91 2.74 -14.88 -2.56
N GLY A 92 2.25 -13.85 -3.25
CA GLY A 92 2.68 -12.47 -3.06
C GLY A 92 2.38 -11.99 -1.65
N THR A 93 1.18 -12.26 -1.14
CA THR A 93 0.81 -11.94 0.24
C THR A 93 1.74 -12.64 1.24
N LEU A 94 2.05 -13.91 1.03
CA LEU A 94 2.99 -14.65 1.89
C LEU A 94 4.40 -14.05 1.85
N PHE A 95 4.92 -13.70 0.68
CA PHE A 95 6.23 -13.04 0.54
C PHE A 95 6.28 -11.72 1.29
N MET A 96 5.26 -10.89 1.11
CA MET A 96 5.13 -9.63 1.84
C MET A 96 5.10 -9.84 3.36
N VAL A 97 4.25 -10.73 3.85
CA VAL A 97 4.11 -10.98 5.31
C VAL A 97 5.41 -11.49 5.90
N VAL A 98 6.06 -12.47 5.26
CA VAL A 98 7.35 -13.00 5.72
C VAL A 98 8.40 -11.89 5.76
N ALA A 99 8.48 -11.05 4.72
CA ALA A 99 9.44 -9.94 4.69
C ALA A 99 9.17 -8.89 5.76
N MET A 100 7.90 -8.55 6.03
CA MET A 100 7.52 -7.64 7.11
C MET A 100 7.86 -8.22 8.50
N LEU A 101 7.74 -9.53 8.69
CA LEU A 101 8.17 -10.17 9.93
C LEU A 101 9.69 -10.12 10.06
N LEU A 102 10.43 -10.44 9.01
CA LEU A 102 11.90 -10.37 8.99
C LEU A 102 12.43 -8.96 9.26
N ILE A 103 11.84 -7.93 8.65
CA ILE A 103 12.30 -6.56 8.85
C ILE A 103 12.11 -6.10 10.31
N LYS A 104 11.04 -6.54 10.98
CA LYS A 104 10.83 -6.30 12.41
C LYS A 104 11.93 -6.90 13.28
N PHE A 105 12.52 -8.03 12.88
CA PHE A 105 13.67 -8.61 13.60
C PHE A 105 14.99 -7.90 13.30
N LEU A 106 15.09 -7.21 12.15
CA LEU A 106 16.28 -6.47 11.72
C LEU A 106 16.31 -5.03 12.24
N ILE A 107 15.15 -4.36 12.33
CA ILE A 107 14.99 -2.99 12.87
C ILE A 107 14.80 -3.04 14.40
N LYS A 108 15.46 -4.01 15.06
CA LYS A 108 15.43 -4.15 16.52
C LYS A 108 16.38 -3.16 17.18
#